data_AF-A0A850Q2T8-F1
#
_entry.id   AF-A0A850Q2T8-F1
#
_cell.length_a   1.000
_cell.length_b   1.000
_cell.length_c   1.000
_cell.angle_alpha   90.00
_cell.angle_beta   90.00
_cell.angle_gamma   90.00
#
_symmetry.space_group_name_H-M   'P 1'
#
loop_
_entity.id
_entity.type
_entity.pdbx_description
1 polymer ?
#
loop_
_entity_poly.entity_id
_entity_poly.type
_entity_poly.pdbx_seq_one_letter_code
_entity_poly.pdbx_strand_id
1 'polypeptide(L)' 'MTELDLTKIKNVHFIGVGGIGISAVARMMVHEGKIVTGQDMQGGEIV' A
#
# COMPACT_ATOMS: atom_id res chain seq x y z
N MET A 1 3.56 -13.58 -21.00
CA MET A 1 3.48 -13.03 -19.63
C MET A 1 2.02 -12.96 -19.26
N THR A 2 1.61 -13.55 -18.14
CA THR A 2 0.25 -13.40 -17.62
C THR A 2 0.09 -12.00 -17.02
N GLU A 3 -0.96 -11.28 -17.43
CA GLU A 3 -1.25 -9.93 -16.95
C GLU A 3 -1.89 -10.00 -15.55
N LEU A 4 -1.44 -9.12 -14.64
CA LEU A 4 -1.98 -9.04 -13.30
C LEU A 4 -3.18 -8.09 -13.29
N ASP A 5 -4.36 -8.63 -13.03
CA ASP A 5 -5.59 -7.85 -12.89
C ASP A 5 -5.73 -7.31 -11.46
N LEU A 6 -5.34 -6.04 -11.28
CA LEU A 6 -5.41 -5.35 -10.00
C LEU A 6 -6.84 -5.14 -9.49
N THR A 7 -7.87 -5.22 -10.35
CA THR A 7 -9.28 -5.05 -9.93
C THR A 7 -9.75 -6.19 -9.03
N LYS A 8 -9.14 -7.38 -9.16
CA LYS A 8 -9.45 -8.56 -8.34
C LYS A 8 -8.75 -8.57 -6.99
N ILE A 9 -7.71 -7.74 -6.81
CA ILE A 9 -6.96 -7.66 -5.56
C ILE A 9 -7.74 -6.79 -4.58
N LYS A 10 -8.12 -7.37 -3.43
CA LYS A 10 -8.82 -6.66 -2.34
C LYS A 10 -7.92 -6.21 -1.21
N ASN A 11 -6.88 -6.99 -0.90
CA ASN A 11 -5.96 -6.74 0.21
C ASN A 11 -4.57 -6.47 -0.36
N VAL A 12 -3.95 -5.37 0.08
CA VAL A 12 -2.59 -4.99 -0.33
C VAL A 12 -1.76 -4.73 0.92
N HIS A 13 -0.56 -5.30 0.97
CA HIS A 13 0.38 -5.08 2.07
C HIS A 13 1.66 -4.45 1.53
N PHE A 14 1.98 -3.24 1.98
CA PHE A 14 3.19 -2.52 1.58
C PHE A 14 4.31 -2.72 2.59
N ILE A 15 5.49 -3.08 2.09
CA ILE A 15 6.75 -3.07 2.86
C ILE A 15 7.45 -1.73 2.59
N GLY A 16 7.89 -1.03 3.63
CA GLY A 16 8.51 0.30 3.51
C GLY A 16 7.50 1.43 3.38
N VAL A 17 6.30 1.32 3.98
CA VAL A 17 5.21 2.29 3.77
C VAL A 17 5.56 3.72 4.18
N GLY A 18 6.56 3.92 5.05
CA GLY A 18 7.04 5.26 5.44
C GLY A 18 7.76 6.02 4.34
N GLY A 19 8.19 5.36 3.25
CA GLY A 19 8.70 6.05 2.07
C GLY A 19 7.60 6.83 1.35
N ILE A 20 7.82 8.11 1.06
CA ILE A 20 6.79 9.01 0.47
C ILE A 20 6.15 8.44 -0.80
N GLY A 21 6.93 7.79 -1.67
CA GLY A 21 6.40 7.15 -2.88
C GLY A 21 5.50 5.95 -2.58
N ILE A 22 5.89 5.11 -1.63
CA ILE A 22 5.10 3.93 -1.24
C ILE A 22 3.82 4.37 -0.54
N SER A 23 3.91 5.37 0.33
CA SER A 23 2.76 6.04 0.95
C SER A 23 1.77 6.61 -0.08
N ALA A 24 2.27 7.23 -1.15
CA ALA A 24 1.40 7.76 -2.21
C ALA A 24 0.61 6.65 -2.91
N VAL A 25 1.28 5.55 -3.27
CA VAL A 25 0.62 4.39 -3.91
C VAL A 25 -0.34 3.71 -2.93
N ALA A 26 0.03 3.57 -1.66
CA ALA A 26 -0.84 3.02 -0.63
C ALA A 26 -2.15 3.83 -0.49
N ARG A 27 -2.06 5.18 -0.49
CA ARG A 27 -3.23 6.07 -0.46
C ARG A 27 -4.10 5.93 -1.71
N MET A 28 -3.49 5.79 -2.88
CA MET A 28 -4.22 5.54 -4.13
C MET A 28 -5.02 4.21 -4.05
N MET A 29 -4.41 3.15 -3.55
CA MET A 29 -5.09 1.85 -3.37
C MET A 29 -6.24 1.93 -2.35
N VAL A 30 -6.09 2.71 -1.28
CA VAL A 30 -7.21 3.00 -0.35
C VAL A 30 -8.34 3.74 -1.07
N HIS A 31 -8.02 4.73 -1.92
CA HIS A 31 -9.01 5.47 -2.70
C HIS A 31 -9.78 4.56 -3.68
N GLU A 32 -9.12 3.53 -4.23
CA GLU A 32 -9.75 2.48 -5.04
C GLU A 32 -10.57 1.46 -4.22
N GLY A 33 -10.75 1.69 -2.92
CA GLY A 33 -11.55 0.84 -2.04
C GLY A 33 -10.85 -0.44 -1.60
N LYS A 34 -9.52 -0.51 -1.72
CA LYS A 34 -8.75 -1.69 -1.29
C LYS A 34 -8.41 -1.60 0.20
N ILE A 35 -8.32 -2.76 0.84
CA ILE A 35 -7.84 -2.89 2.23
C ILE A 35 -6.33 -2.84 2.18
N VAL A 36 -5.76 -1.76 2.70
CA VAL A 36 -4.31 -1.54 2.68
C VAL A 36 -3.75 -1.68 4.09
N THR A 37 -2.69 -2.47 4.20
CA THR A 37 -1.86 -2.59 5.39
C THR A 37 -0.42 -2.27 5.01
N GLY A 38 0.41 -1.92 5.98
CA GLY A 38 1.82 -1.67 5.70
C GLY A 38 2.70 -1.83 6.91
N GLN A 39 3.96 -2.11 6.64
CA GLN A 39 5.03 -2.12 7.62
C GLN A 39 6.15 -1.21 7.12
N ASP A 40 6.83 -0.53 8.02
CA ASP A 40 8.08 0.16 7.74
C ASP A 40 9.09 -0.20 8.82
N MET A 41 10.39 -0.10 8.50
CA MET A 41 11.46 -0.37 9.45
C MET A 41 11.64 0.76 10.46
N GLN A 42 11.05 1.93 10.22
CA GLN A 42 11.08 3.04 11.16
C GLN A 42 10.03 2.84 12.25
N GLY A 43 10.51 2.59 13.46
CA GLY A 43 9.70 2.67 14.67
C GLY A 43 9.10 4.06 14.77
N GLY A 44 7.79 4.14 14.53
CA GLY A 44 6.86 5.19 14.96
C GLY A 44 7.34 6.64 14.85
N GLU A 45 6.72 7.38 13.93
CA GLU A 45 6.21 8.69 14.30
C GLU A 45 4.71 8.70 13.96
N ILE A 46 3.89 8.76 15.02
CA ILE A 46 2.48 9.11 14.90
C ILE A 46 2.46 10.63 14.76
N VAL A 47 2.08 11.13 13.59
CA VAL A 47 1.67 12.52 13.39
C VAL A 47 0.25 12.53 12.87
#